data_AF-A0A4U7EZG2-F1
#
_entry.id   AF-A0A4U7EZG2-F1
#
_cell.length_a   1.000
_cell.length_b   1.000
_cell.length_c   1.000
_cell.angle_alpha   90.00
_cell.angle_beta   90.00
_cell.angle_gamma   90.00
#
_symmetry.space_group_name_H-M   'P 1'
#
loop_
_entity.id
_entity.type
_entity.pdbx_description
1 polymer ?
#
loop_
_entity_poly.entity_id
_entity_poly.type
_entity_poly.pdbx_seq_one_letter_code
_entity_poly.pdbx_strand_id
1 'polypeptide(L)' 'MDRIYAPWRIEWVERDDDPIDGCPFCVLPERDSDREARIVAYSDRNYVLLNNAPYNPG' A
#
# COMPACT_ATOMS: atom_id res chain seq x y z
N MET A 1 -11.09 -8.18 19.20
CA MET A 1 -11.56 -6.93 18.57
C MET A 1 -12.63 -7.37 17.59
N ASP A 2 -13.90 -7.32 17.99
CA ASP A 2 -14.95 -8.09 17.30
C ASP A 2 -15.49 -7.40 16.04
N ARG A 3 -15.18 -6.10 15.87
CA ARG A 3 -15.53 -5.29 14.70
C ARG A 3 -14.41 -4.31 14.38
N ILE A 4 -14.00 -4.26 13.12
CA ILE A 4 -13.02 -3.31 12.56
C ILE A 4 -13.75 -2.41 11.57
N TYR A 5 -13.47 -1.11 11.63
CA TYR A 5 -14.08 -0.12 10.74
C TYR A 5 -13.03 0.49 9.82
N ALA A 6 -13.41 0.77 8.57
CA ALA A 6 -12.57 1.42 7.56
C ALA A 6 -13.39 2.54 6.90
N PRO A 7 -13.38 3.75 7.46
CA PRO A 7 -14.19 4.87 6.96
C PRO A 7 -13.84 5.25 5.52
N TRP A 8 -12.58 5.06 5.14
CA TRP A 8 -12.03 5.35 3.81
C TRP A 8 -12.51 4.39 2.70
N ARG A 9 -13.23 3.31 3.03
CA ARG A 9 -13.46 2.20 2.08
C ARG A 9 -14.30 2.61 0.87
N ILE A 10 -15.37 3.37 1.05
CA ILE A 10 -16.24 3.77 -0.06
C ILE A 10 -15.48 4.68 -1.02
N GLU A 11 -14.82 5.71 -0.50
CA GLU A 11 -13.96 6.60 -1.28
C GLU A 11 -12.87 5.84 -2.04
N TRP A 12 -12.30 4.79 -1.45
CA TRP A 12 -11.27 3.97 -2.11
C TRP A 12 -11.81 3.15 -3.29
N VAL A 13 -13.02 2.60 -3.17
CA VAL A 13 -13.64 1.74 -4.19
C VAL A 13 -14.22 2.58 -5.33
N GLU A 14 -14.75 3.75 -5.02
CA GLU A 14 -15.40 4.64 -5.99
C GLU A 14 -14.43 5.59 -6.70
N ARG A 15 -13.12 5.47 -6.45
CA ARG A 15 -12.12 6.33 -7.10
C ARG A 15 -12.11 6.12 -8.62
N ASP A 16 -11.98 7.23 -9.34
CA ASP A 16 -11.91 7.21 -10.81
C ASP A 16 -10.54 6.76 -11.33
N ASP A 17 -9.47 7.03 -10.57
CA ASP A 17 -8.09 6.77 -10.99
C ASP A 17 -7.31 5.94 -9.98
N ASP A 18 -6.44 5.06 -10.51
CA ASP A 18 -5.43 4.39 -9.72
C ASP A 18 -4.23 5.33 -9.48
N PRO A 19 -3.69 5.42 -8.25
CA PRO A 19 -2.58 6.32 -7.93
C PRO A 19 -1.24 5.89 -8.53
N ILE A 20 -1.20 4.73 -9.20
CA ILE A 20 -0.01 4.14 -9.80
C ILE A 20 -0.41 3.51 -11.12
N ASP A 21 0.30 3.90 -12.19
CA ASP A 21 0.16 3.27 -13.49
C ASP A 21 0.78 1.86 -13.47
N GLY A 22 -0.02 0.84 -13.77
CA GLY A 22 0.42 -0.55 -13.83
C GLY A 22 0.39 -1.27 -12.48
N CYS A 23 1.21 -2.31 -12.32
CA CYS A 23 1.20 -3.12 -11.10
C CYS A 23 1.92 -2.38 -9.96
N PRO A 24 1.21 -1.98 -8.88
CA PRO A 24 1.83 -1.24 -7.78
C PRO A 24 2.94 -2.04 -7.09
N PHE A 25 2.83 -3.37 -7.02
CA PHE A 25 3.85 -4.22 -6.42
C PHE A 25 5.08 -4.45 -7.32
N CYS A 26 5.04 -4.00 -8.57
CA CYS A 26 6.21 -3.98 -9.45
C CYS A 26 6.86 -2.60 -9.47
N VAL A 27 6.04 -1.55 -9.52
CA VAL A 27 6.50 -0.16 -9.64
C VAL A 27 7.07 0.39 -8.32
N LEU A 28 6.46 0.07 -7.17
CA LEU A 28 6.89 0.65 -5.88
C LEU A 28 8.35 0.35 -5.51
N PRO A 29 8.88 -0.89 -5.70
CA PRO A 29 10.29 -1.19 -5.47
C PRO A 29 11.28 -0.50 -6.42
N GLU A 30 10.81 0.02 -7.56
CA GLU A 30 11.66 0.69 -8.54
C GLU A 30 11.78 2.21 -8.27
N ARG A 31 11.08 2.74 -7.26
CA ARG A 31 11.16 4.15 -6.88
C ARG A 31 12.44 4.45 -6.11
N ASP A 32 12.92 5.70 -6.22
CA ASP A 32 14.18 6.14 -5.61
C ASP A 32 14.16 6.17 -4.06
N SER A 33 12.98 6.08 -3.45
CA SER A 33 12.81 6.24 -2.00
C SER A 33 11.92 5.14 -1.43
N ASP A 34 12.52 4.20 -0.73
CA ASP A 34 11.82 3.16 0.04
C ASP A 34 10.80 3.76 1.01
N ARG A 35 11.14 4.91 1.62
CA ARG A 35 10.26 5.61 2.55
C ARG A 35 8.99 6.11 1.87
N GLU A 36 9.10 6.65 0.66
CA GLU A 36 7.95 7.10 -0.13
C GLU A 36 7.15 5.92 -0.68
N ALA A 37 7.84 4.84 -1.06
CA ALA A 37 7.23 3.57 -1.46
C ALA A 37 6.66 2.76 -0.29
N ARG A 38 6.90 3.21 0.95
CA ARG A 38 6.52 2.56 2.21
C ARG A 38 7.11 1.16 2.39
N ILE A 39 8.26 0.90 1.79
CA ILE A 39 8.97 -0.38 1.91
C ILE A 39 9.73 -0.38 3.24
N VAL A 40 9.58 -1.48 3.98
CA VAL A 40 10.12 -1.67 5.34
C VAL A 40 11.35 -2.57 5.31
N ALA A 41 11.34 -3.61 4.47
CA ALA A 41 12.42 -4.57 4.38
C ALA A 41 12.42 -5.29 3.03
N TYR A 42 13.60 -5.80 2.66
CA TYR A 42 13.82 -6.65 1.49
C TYR A 42 14.40 -8.00 1.90
N SER A 43 14.16 -9.00 1.05
CA SER A 43 14.77 -10.32 1.05
C SER A 43 15.04 -10.74 -0.40
N ASP A 44 15.75 -11.84 -0.61
CA ASP A 44 16.17 -12.31 -1.95
C ASP A 44 15.01 -12.51 -2.94
N ARG A 45 13.80 -12.77 -2.43
CA ARG A 45 12.62 -13.10 -3.26
C ARG A 45 11.35 -12.34 -2.88
N ASN A 46 11.42 -11.43 -1.93
CA ASN A 46 10.26 -10.71 -1.43
C ASN A 46 10.68 -9.39 -0.80
N TYR A 47 9.69 -8.55 -0.56
CA TYR A 47 9.84 -7.33 0.21
C TYR A 47 8.54 -7.09 0.99
N VAL A 48 8.64 -6.27 2.04
CA VAL A 48 7.53 -5.94 2.93
C VAL A 48 7.27 -4.45 2.80
N LEU A 49 6.01 -4.07 2.59
CA LEU A 49 5.58 -2.68 2.58
C LEU A 49 4.40 -2.44 3.53
N LEU A 50 4.22 -1.20 3.97
CA LEU A 50 3.04 -0.79 4.72
C LEU A 50 1.84 -0.60 3.77
N ASN A 51 0.66 -1.03 4.23
CA ASN A 51 -0.58 -0.78 3.52
C ASN A 51 -0.86 0.74 3.41
N ASN A 52 -1.26 1.20 2.22
CA ASN A 52 -1.58 2.60 2.00
C ASN A 52 -2.92 3.05 2.59
N ALA A 53 -3.84 2.11 2.80
CA ALA A 53 -5.11 2.27 3.50
C ALA A 53 -5.27 1.17 4.57
N PRO A 54 -4.61 1.32 5.74
CA PRO A 54 -4.58 0.27 6.75
C PRO A 54 -5.86 0.19 7.58
N TYR A 55 -6.14 -1.01 8.10
CA TYR A 55 -7.20 -1.24 9.09
C TYR A 55 -6.77 -0.88 10.52
N ASN A 56 -5.49 -1.11 10.83
CA ASN A 56 -4.83 -0.76 12.08
C ASN A 56 -3.42 -0.27 11.75
N PRO A 57 -2.80 0.59 12.58
CA PRO A 57 -1.38 0.93 12.45
C PRO A 57 -0.54 -0.34 12.41
N GLY A 58 0.31 -0.44 11.37
CA GLY A 58 1.27 -1.53 11.18
C GLY A 58 2.67 -1.12 11.59
#